data_AF-A0A1F5JB68-F1
#
_entry.id   AF-A0A1F5JB68-F1
#
_cell.length_a   1.000
_cell.length_b   1.000
_cell.length_c   1.000
_cell.angle_alpha   90.00
_cell.angle_beta   90.00
_cell.angle_gamma   90.00
#
_symmetry.space_group_name_H-M   'P 1'
#
loop_
_entity.id
_entity.type
_entity.pdbx_description
1 polymer ?
#
loop_
_entity_poly.entity_id
_entity_poly.type
_entity_poly.pdbx_seq_one_letter_code
_entity_poly.pdbx_strand_id
1 'polypeptide(L)'
;MQNLKQEGQESKKLSKCPDSLILQTPVDLNKVTSILYPGQVRGGDFKPHGGFRFDNSKVDEIEVRAPVDAQLEDASRYIEQGEVQYMFDFQTSCGIRYRFDYLLVLAPKFTGAAGNLPNPKEHDSRTTRVNPPISIKKGEVIATAVGLKNSNNVFVDFGVYDMRGKFFQSPRQNAICWFDLLPPQDSAKVKSLPPADSVSGSQSTLCKL
;
A
#
# COMPACT_ATOMS: atom_id res chain seq x y z
N MET A 1 27.69 -17.31 40.24
CA MET A 1 26.40 -16.78 39.73
C MET A 1 26.72 -15.52 38.94
N GLN A 2 26.87 -15.65 37.62
CA GLN A 2 27.13 -14.53 36.72
C GLN A 2 25.79 -13.96 36.27
N ASN A 3 25.55 -12.68 36.56
CA ASN A 3 24.37 -11.94 36.13
C ASN A 3 24.40 -11.75 34.61
N LEU A 4 23.43 -12.35 33.92
CA LEU A 4 23.10 -12.08 32.53
C LEU A 4 22.58 -10.64 32.42
N LYS A 5 23.28 -9.81 31.65
CA LYS A 5 22.78 -8.50 31.21
C LYS A 5 21.61 -8.73 30.26
N GLN A 6 20.45 -8.19 30.62
CA GLN A 6 19.34 -8.01 29.69
C GLN A 6 19.75 -6.95 28.67
N GLU A 7 19.87 -7.34 27.41
CA GLU A 7 19.97 -6.40 26.28
C GLU A 7 18.63 -5.69 26.14
N GLY A 8 18.63 -4.39 26.43
CA GLY A 8 17.47 -3.53 26.22
C GLY A 8 17.20 -3.37 24.73
N GLN A 9 15.99 -3.74 24.31
CA GLN A 9 15.43 -3.28 23.04
C GLN A 9 15.27 -1.76 23.11
N GLU A 10 16.16 -1.05 22.40
CA GLU A 10 16.03 0.39 22.22
C GLU A 10 14.73 0.67 21.43
N SER A 11 13.75 1.29 22.09
CA SER A 11 12.52 1.71 21.46
C SER A 11 12.86 2.80 20.44
N LYS A 12 12.78 2.48 19.15
CA LYS A 12 13.02 3.45 18.05
C LYS A 12 12.05 4.62 18.23
N LYS A 13 12.54 5.74 18.77
CA LYS A 13 11.75 6.95 18.97
C LYS A 13 11.25 7.43 17.62
N LEU A 14 9.93 7.44 17.43
CA LEU A 14 9.31 7.94 16.21
C LEU A 14 9.68 9.42 16.03
N SER A 15 10.11 9.79 14.82
CA SER A 15 10.27 11.21 14.47
C SER A 15 8.89 11.89 14.43
N LYS A 16 8.80 13.19 14.71
CA LYS A 16 7.53 13.91 14.49
C LYS A 16 7.18 13.88 13.00
N CYS A 17 5.94 13.53 12.64
CA CYS A 17 5.50 13.71 11.25
C CYS A 17 5.44 15.21 10.94
N PRO A 18 5.64 15.60 9.67
CA PRO A 18 5.29 16.96 9.24
C PRO A 18 3.86 17.29 9.67
N ASP A 19 3.63 18.54 10.10
CA ASP A 19 2.29 18.98 10.55
C ASP A 19 1.25 18.89 9.41
N SER A 20 1.70 18.89 8.14
CA SER A 20 0.94 18.49 6.97
C SER A 20 1.63 17.34 6.26
N LEU A 21 1.16 16.11 6.49
CA LEU A 21 1.63 14.94 5.75
C LEU A 21 1.05 14.99 4.33
N ILE A 22 1.91 15.32 3.36
CA ILE A 22 1.58 15.22 1.94
C ILE A 22 2.40 14.09 1.32
N LEU A 23 1.69 13.10 0.81
CA LEU A 23 2.17 11.95 0.06
C LEU A 23 2.24 12.35 -1.41
N GLN A 24 3.39 12.15 -2.05
CA GLN A 24 3.43 12.20 -3.51
C GLN A 24 2.46 11.17 -4.07
N THR A 25 1.68 11.54 -5.08
CA THR A 25 0.79 10.58 -5.74
C THR A 25 1.59 9.42 -6.32
N PRO A 26 1.28 8.17 -5.96
CA PRO A 26 2.17 7.04 -6.22
C PRO A 26 2.07 6.51 -7.66
N VAL A 27 1.16 7.04 -8.47
CA VAL A 27 0.88 6.61 -9.84
C VAL A 27 0.63 7.83 -10.74
N ASP A 28 0.67 7.65 -12.06
CA ASP A 28 0.28 8.69 -13.01
C ASP A 28 -1.25 8.86 -13.04
N LEU A 29 -1.76 9.94 -12.45
CA LEU A 29 -3.19 10.24 -12.42
C LEU A 29 -3.81 10.48 -13.80
N ASN A 30 -3.03 10.73 -14.85
CA ASN A 30 -3.59 10.86 -16.20
C ASN A 30 -4.05 9.54 -16.79
N LYS A 31 -3.59 8.42 -16.23
CA LYS A 31 -4.02 7.07 -16.62
C LYS A 31 -5.17 6.52 -15.78
N VAL A 32 -5.44 7.14 -14.63
CA VAL A 32 -6.47 6.66 -13.70
C VAL A 32 -7.87 6.96 -14.25
N THR A 33 -8.71 5.94 -14.32
CA THR A 33 -10.08 6.01 -14.84
C THR A 33 -11.13 6.08 -13.74
N SER A 34 -10.88 5.42 -12.61
CA SER A 34 -11.80 5.38 -11.46
C SER A 34 -11.06 5.05 -10.16
N ILE A 35 -11.72 5.28 -9.01
CA ILE A 35 -11.12 5.16 -7.68
C ILE A 35 -11.91 4.19 -6.78
N LEU A 36 -11.21 3.29 -6.11
CA LEU A 36 -11.72 2.54 -4.97
C LEU A 36 -11.48 3.33 -3.69
N TYR A 37 -12.49 3.42 -2.83
CA TYR A 37 -12.41 4.24 -1.61
C TYR A 37 -11.92 3.38 -0.45
N PRO A 38 -10.97 3.86 0.37
CA PRO A 38 -10.72 3.29 1.69
C PRO A 38 -12.01 3.26 2.51
N GLY A 39 -12.24 2.22 3.30
CA GLY A 39 -13.39 2.15 4.20
C GLY A 39 -14.70 1.67 3.58
N GLN A 40 -14.63 1.02 2.41
CA GLN A 40 -15.77 0.37 1.76
C GLN A 40 -15.97 -1.07 2.26
N VAL A 41 -17.20 -1.58 2.16
CA VAL A 41 -17.47 -3.02 2.26
C VAL A 41 -17.57 -3.58 0.85
N ARG A 42 -16.58 -4.35 0.41
CA ARG A 42 -16.52 -4.94 -0.95
C ARG A 42 -16.42 -6.45 -0.83
N GLY A 43 -17.31 -7.17 -1.51
CA GLY A 43 -17.35 -8.64 -1.45
C GLY A 43 -17.65 -9.21 -0.06
N GLY A 44 -18.36 -8.46 0.79
CA GLY A 44 -18.67 -8.85 2.18
C GLY A 44 -17.62 -8.45 3.21
N ASP A 45 -16.45 -7.96 2.78
CA ASP A 45 -15.36 -7.56 3.68
C ASP A 45 -15.19 -6.05 3.77
N PHE A 46 -14.89 -5.57 4.97
CA PHE A 46 -14.36 -4.22 5.14
C PHE A 46 -12.97 -4.10 4.50
N LYS A 47 -12.83 -3.17 3.56
CA LYS A 47 -11.57 -2.87 2.88
C LYS A 47 -10.97 -1.58 3.45
N PRO A 48 -9.92 -1.67 4.29
CA PRO A 48 -9.26 -0.51 4.89
C PRO A 48 -8.35 0.25 3.90
N HIS A 49 -8.38 -0.11 2.62
CA HIS A 49 -7.59 0.49 1.55
C HIS A 49 -8.52 0.84 0.38
N GLY A 50 -8.08 1.83 -0.38
CA GLY A 50 -8.66 2.16 -1.67
C GLY A 50 -7.79 1.59 -2.77
N GLY A 51 -7.84 2.23 -3.93
CA GLY A 51 -7.03 1.84 -5.07
C GLY A 51 -7.32 2.69 -6.30
N PHE A 52 -6.42 2.60 -7.27
CA PHE A 52 -6.52 3.27 -8.57
C PHE A 52 -6.84 2.22 -9.63
N ARG A 53 -7.82 2.50 -10.49
CA ARG A 53 -8.12 1.70 -11.69
C ARG A 53 -7.56 2.37 -12.94
N PHE A 54 -7.16 1.57 -13.92
CA PHE A 54 -6.58 2.02 -15.17
C PHE A 54 -7.21 1.28 -16.35
N ASP A 55 -8.53 1.43 -16.52
CA ASP A 55 -9.33 0.56 -17.41
C ASP A 55 -8.93 0.67 -18.90
N ASN A 56 -8.19 1.72 -19.27
CA ASN A 56 -7.69 1.97 -20.62
C ASN A 56 -6.18 1.69 -20.79
N SER A 57 -5.52 1.10 -19.79
CA SER A 57 -4.08 0.80 -19.81
C SER A 57 -3.82 -0.70 -19.85
N LYS A 58 -2.57 -1.08 -20.14
CA LYS A 58 -2.04 -2.44 -19.93
C LYS A 58 -1.33 -2.54 -18.58
N VAL A 59 -1.19 -3.79 -18.09
CA VAL A 59 -0.55 -4.07 -16.80
C VAL A 59 0.86 -3.50 -16.67
N ASP A 60 1.63 -3.48 -17.76
CA ASP A 60 3.03 -3.03 -17.85
C ASP A 60 3.20 -1.54 -18.19
N GLU A 61 2.10 -0.79 -18.27
CA GLU A 61 2.12 0.66 -18.51
C GLU A 61 2.01 1.48 -17.21
N ILE A 62 1.82 0.81 -16.07
CA ILE A 62 1.61 1.46 -14.78
C ILE A 62 2.82 1.23 -13.88
N GLU A 63 3.44 2.34 -13.51
CA GLU A 63 4.52 2.37 -12.54
C GLU A 63 4.00 2.83 -11.18
N VAL A 64 4.43 2.18 -10.11
CA VAL A 64 4.14 2.55 -8.72
C VAL A 64 5.39 3.11 -8.08
N ARG A 65 5.29 4.32 -7.52
CA ARG A 65 6.40 5.03 -6.86
C ARG A 65 6.13 5.25 -5.38
N ALA A 66 7.21 5.34 -4.60
CA ALA A 66 7.15 5.63 -3.18
C ALA A 66 6.56 7.03 -2.93
N PRO A 67 5.44 7.16 -2.19
CA PRO A 67 4.83 8.47 -1.91
C PRO A 67 5.66 9.33 -0.96
N VAL A 68 6.50 8.70 -0.13
CA VAL A 68 7.33 9.34 0.89
C VAL A 68 8.47 8.38 1.30
N ASP A 69 9.56 8.93 1.83
CA ASP A 69 10.67 8.18 2.43
C ASP A 69 10.16 7.19 3.49
N ALA A 70 10.57 5.93 3.39
CA ALA A 70 10.12 4.87 4.28
C ALA A 70 11.08 3.67 4.29
N GLN A 71 10.69 2.61 5.01
CA GLN A 71 11.34 1.30 4.95
C GLN A 71 10.29 0.23 4.68
N LEU A 72 10.57 -0.69 3.76
CA LEU A 72 9.77 -1.91 3.58
C LEU A 72 9.98 -2.79 4.82
N GLU A 73 8.94 -2.96 5.63
CA GLU A 73 8.99 -3.72 6.88
C GLU A 73 8.26 -5.05 6.79
N ASP A 74 7.19 -5.12 6.02
CA ASP A 74 6.40 -6.34 5.84
C ASP A 74 6.04 -6.52 4.36
N ALA A 75 6.07 -7.76 3.89
CA ALA A 75 5.75 -8.09 2.51
C ALA A 75 5.08 -9.46 2.40
N SER A 76 4.28 -9.68 1.37
CA SER A 76 3.76 -11.00 1.01
C SER A 76 3.94 -11.26 -0.48
N ARG A 77 3.96 -12.55 -0.84
CA ARG A 77 3.71 -13.04 -2.19
C ARG A 77 2.64 -14.12 -2.11
N TYR A 78 1.63 -14.03 -2.94
CA TYR A 78 0.48 -14.93 -2.91
C TYR A 78 -0.04 -15.19 -4.32
N ILE A 79 -0.92 -16.17 -4.48
CA ILE A 79 -1.56 -16.46 -5.77
C ILE A 79 -2.94 -15.81 -5.78
N GLU A 80 -3.22 -15.06 -6.83
CA GLU A 80 -4.52 -14.49 -7.15
C GLU A 80 -4.85 -14.78 -8.61
N GLN A 81 -5.95 -15.49 -8.86
CA GLN A 81 -6.37 -15.90 -10.21
C GLN A 81 -5.25 -16.57 -11.03
N GLY A 82 -4.43 -17.40 -10.38
CA GLY A 82 -3.32 -18.11 -11.01
C GLY A 82 -2.05 -17.27 -11.25
N GLU A 83 -2.03 -16.02 -10.80
CA GLU A 83 -0.87 -15.12 -10.92
C GLU A 83 -0.24 -14.84 -9.57
N VAL A 84 1.11 -14.77 -9.53
CA VAL A 84 1.81 -14.33 -8.32
C VAL A 84 1.65 -12.82 -8.17
N GLN A 85 1.14 -12.40 -7.02
CA GLN A 85 0.96 -11.00 -6.64
C GLN A 85 1.81 -10.67 -5.42
N TYR A 86 2.22 -9.42 -5.30
CA TYR A 86 2.99 -8.93 -4.16
C TYR A 86 2.25 -7.81 -3.44
N MET A 87 2.28 -7.88 -2.09
CA MET A 87 1.77 -6.84 -1.21
C MET A 87 2.90 -6.33 -0.33
N PHE A 88 3.14 -5.01 -0.31
CA PHE A 88 4.25 -4.38 0.42
C PHE A 88 3.74 -3.34 1.41
N ASP A 89 4.26 -3.39 2.64
CA ASP A 89 4.04 -2.41 3.71
C ASP A 89 5.29 -1.62 4.01
N PHE A 90 5.20 -0.31 3.80
CA PHE A 90 6.27 0.62 4.06
C PHE A 90 5.97 1.45 5.28
N GLN A 91 6.91 1.49 6.21
CA GLN A 91 6.83 2.26 7.44
C GLN A 91 7.70 3.51 7.36
N THR A 92 7.08 4.67 7.53
CA THR A 92 7.80 5.94 7.72
C THR A 92 8.36 6.02 9.13
N SER A 93 9.43 6.80 9.32
CA SER A 93 10.03 7.05 10.64
C SER A 93 9.08 7.74 11.62
N CYS A 94 8.00 8.35 11.13
CA CYS A 94 7.07 9.13 11.94
C CYS A 94 5.79 8.38 12.35
N GLY A 95 5.70 7.09 12.02
CA GLY A 95 4.58 6.26 12.44
C GLY A 95 3.44 6.20 11.42
N ILE A 96 3.63 6.66 10.18
CA ILE A 96 2.68 6.40 9.09
C ILE A 96 3.13 5.17 8.32
N ARG A 97 2.19 4.28 8.01
CA ARG A 97 2.41 3.13 7.15
C ARG A 97 1.58 3.27 5.88
N TYR A 98 2.15 2.92 4.73
CA TYR A 98 1.41 2.79 3.49
C TYR A 98 1.59 1.41 2.89
N ARG A 99 0.53 0.91 2.26
CA ARG A 99 0.47 -0.41 1.66
C ARG A 99 0.15 -0.30 0.19
N PHE A 100 0.87 -1.06 -0.60
CA PHE A 100 0.47 -1.42 -1.95
C PHE A 100 0.14 -2.91 -2.02
N ASP A 101 -0.90 -3.25 -2.76
CA ASP A 101 -1.24 -4.64 -3.11
C ASP A 101 -1.46 -4.74 -4.62
N TYR A 102 -1.50 -5.97 -5.15
CA TYR A 102 -1.56 -6.24 -6.60
C TYR A 102 -0.38 -5.65 -7.38
N LEU A 103 0.82 -5.68 -6.78
CA LEU A 103 2.06 -5.40 -7.51
C LEU A 103 2.42 -6.66 -8.31
N LEU A 104 2.54 -6.51 -9.64
CA LEU A 104 2.77 -7.65 -10.55
C LEU A 104 4.26 -7.83 -10.86
N VAL A 105 4.95 -6.75 -11.27
CA VAL A 105 6.39 -6.77 -11.55
C VAL A 105 7.10 -5.78 -10.65
N LEU A 106 7.90 -6.30 -9.72
CA LEU A 106 8.65 -5.51 -8.75
C LEU A 106 9.90 -4.86 -9.36
N ALA A 107 10.27 -3.69 -8.86
CA ALA A 107 11.57 -3.10 -9.17
C ALA A 107 12.72 -4.02 -8.67
N PRO A 108 13.88 -4.04 -9.36
CA PRO A 108 14.99 -4.94 -9.04
C PRO A 108 15.42 -4.94 -7.57
N LYS A 109 15.34 -3.78 -6.92
CA LYS A 109 15.64 -3.56 -5.49
C LYS A 109 14.90 -4.51 -4.55
N PHE A 110 13.71 -4.99 -4.91
CA PHE A 110 12.86 -5.83 -4.06
C PHE A 110 12.94 -7.32 -4.37
N THR A 111 13.65 -7.72 -5.43
CA THR A 111 13.75 -9.13 -5.87
C THR A 111 14.31 -10.05 -4.79
N GLY A 112 15.35 -9.59 -4.06
CA GLY A 112 15.93 -10.35 -2.95
C GLY A 112 14.94 -10.57 -1.80
N ALA A 113 14.18 -9.54 -1.41
CA ALA A 113 13.14 -9.68 -0.40
C ALA A 113 12.02 -10.62 -0.87
N ALA A 114 11.54 -10.44 -2.10
CA ALA A 114 10.50 -11.27 -2.70
C ALA A 114 10.89 -12.76 -2.81
N GLY A 115 12.17 -13.05 -3.07
CA GLY A 115 12.72 -14.40 -3.10
C GLY A 115 12.72 -15.11 -1.74
N ASN A 116 12.82 -14.34 -0.65
CA ASN A 116 12.85 -14.85 0.72
C ASN A 116 11.47 -15.01 1.37
N LEU A 117 10.40 -14.56 0.70
CA LEU A 117 9.04 -14.70 1.20
C LEU A 117 8.57 -16.17 1.16
N PRO A 118 7.61 -16.57 2.02
CA PRO A 118 6.98 -17.89 1.92
C PRO A 118 6.50 -18.18 0.49
N ASN A 119 6.49 -19.44 0.08
CA ASN A 119 5.96 -19.82 -1.24
C ASN A 119 4.53 -19.30 -1.39
N PRO A 120 4.19 -18.72 -2.56
CA PRO A 120 2.88 -18.12 -2.75
C PRO A 120 1.80 -19.21 -2.70
N LYS A 121 0.71 -18.91 -1.99
CA LYS A 121 -0.48 -19.77 -1.91
C LYS A 121 -1.70 -18.95 -2.29
N GLU A 122 -2.69 -19.63 -2.83
CA GLU A 122 -3.95 -19.00 -3.20
C GLU A 122 -4.64 -18.42 -1.96
N HIS A 123 -5.08 -17.16 -2.08
CA HIS A 123 -5.78 -16.41 -1.03
C HIS A 123 -5.01 -16.25 0.31
N ASP A 124 -3.69 -16.47 0.34
CA ASP A 124 -2.86 -16.32 1.54
C ASP A 124 -2.03 -15.03 1.49
N SER A 125 -2.67 -13.89 1.67
CA SER A 125 -2.02 -12.57 1.65
C SER A 125 -1.34 -12.19 2.97
N ARG A 126 -1.10 -13.14 3.89
CA ARG A 126 -0.41 -12.85 5.15
C ARG A 126 1.00 -12.34 4.89
N THR A 127 1.34 -11.20 5.48
CA THR A 127 2.69 -10.63 5.35
C THR A 127 3.69 -11.32 6.27
N THR A 128 4.95 -11.31 5.84
CA THR A 128 6.12 -11.70 6.61
C THR A 128 7.01 -10.48 6.78
N ARG A 129 7.65 -10.37 7.95
CA ARG A 129 8.59 -9.29 8.23
C ARG A 129 9.80 -9.38 7.31
N VAL A 130 10.17 -8.26 6.69
CA VAL A 130 11.39 -8.10 5.92
C VAL A 130 12.52 -7.69 6.87
N ASN A 131 13.57 -8.52 6.94
CA ASN A 131 14.71 -8.29 7.83
C ASN A 131 16.03 -8.58 7.10
N PRO A 132 16.95 -7.59 6.97
CA PRO A 132 16.79 -6.19 7.38
C PRO A 132 15.74 -5.45 6.53
N PRO A 133 15.07 -4.41 7.07
CA PRO A 133 14.10 -3.64 6.31
C PRO A 133 14.79 -2.85 5.18
N ILE A 134 14.11 -2.71 4.03
CA ILE A 134 14.69 -2.06 2.85
C ILE A 134 14.29 -0.58 2.82
N SER A 135 15.26 0.32 2.91
CA SER A 135 14.98 1.77 2.84
C SER A 135 14.62 2.21 1.43
N ILE A 136 13.64 3.11 1.29
CA ILE A 136 13.17 3.66 0.01
C ILE A 136 13.03 5.18 0.11
N LYS A 137 13.42 5.90 -0.94
CA LYS A 137 13.20 7.35 -1.06
C LYS A 137 11.93 7.69 -1.81
N LYS A 138 11.31 8.81 -1.46
CA LYS A 138 10.19 9.38 -2.21
C LYS A 138 10.50 9.43 -3.70
N GLY A 139 9.57 8.93 -4.51
CA GLY A 139 9.68 8.87 -5.97
C GLY A 139 10.45 7.66 -6.53
N GLU A 140 11.12 6.86 -5.69
CA GLU A 140 11.71 5.60 -6.17
C GLU A 140 10.63 4.62 -6.64
N VAL A 141 10.96 3.86 -7.69
CA VAL A 141 10.09 2.85 -8.29
C VAL A 141 9.96 1.64 -7.37
N ILE A 142 8.71 1.23 -7.12
CA ILE A 142 8.34 0.03 -6.36
C ILE A 142 8.01 -1.12 -7.30
N ALA A 143 7.20 -0.85 -8.33
CA ALA A 143 6.78 -1.82 -9.32
C ALA A 143 6.60 -1.14 -10.69
N THR A 144 6.81 -1.91 -11.75
CA THR A 144 6.65 -1.48 -13.15
C THR A 144 5.47 -2.14 -13.84
N ALA A 145 4.73 -3.00 -13.13
CA ALA A 145 3.45 -3.53 -13.59
C ALA A 145 2.53 -3.82 -12.40
N VAL A 146 1.22 -3.71 -12.60
CA VAL A 146 0.20 -3.91 -11.56
C VAL A 146 -1.02 -4.68 -12.08
N GLY A 147 -1.81 -5.23 -11.16
CA GLY A 147 -3.05 -5.92 -11.46
C GLY A 147 -2.87 -7.35 -11.98
N LEU A 148 -3.86 -7.81 -12.72
CA LEU A 148 -3.97 -9.20 -13.20
C LEU A 148 -3.86 -9.23 -14.71
N LYS A 149 -2.80 -9.86 -15.23
CA LYS A 149 -2.53 -9.94 -16.67
C LYS A 149 -3.55 -10.84 -17.36
N ASN A 150 -3.97 -11.94 -16.73
CA ASN A 150 -4.82 -12.94 -17.35
C ASN A 150 -6.23 -12.41 -17.65
N SER A 151 -6.72 -11.48 -16.84
CA SER A 151 -8.03 -10.83 -17.02
C SER A 151 -7.94 -9.42 -17.60
N ASN A 152 -6.72 -8.93 -17.90
CA ASN A 152 -6.44 -7.55 -18.27
C ASN A 152 -7.06 -6.54 -17.29
N ASN A 153 -7.10 -6.88 -16.00
CA ASN A 153 -7.65 -6.05 -14.95
C ASN A 153 -6.51 -5.23 -14.32
N VAL A 154 -6.38 -3.97 -14.75
CA VAL A 154 -5.27 -3.10 -14.37
C VAL A 154 -5.67 -2.17 -13.22
N PHE A 155 -5.10 -2.44 -12.04
CA PHE A 155 -5.35 -1.66 -10.83
C PHE A 155 -4.22 -1.87 -9.82
N VAL A 156 -4.13 -0.96 -8.86
CA VAL A 156 -3.28 -1.12 -7.67
C VAL A 156 -4.04 -0.66 -6.44
N ASP A 157 -4.01 -1.48 -5.40
CA ASP A 157 -4.59 -1.10 -4.12
C ASP A 157 -3.62 -0.18 -3.37
N PHE A 158 -4.17 0.85 -2.74
CA PHE A 158 -3.40 1.80 -1.94
C PHE A 158 -4.10 2.09 -0.61
N GLY A 159 -3.39 1.80 0.48
CA GLY A 159 -3.85 2.05 1.84
C GLY A 159 -2.86 2.91 2.62
N VAL A 160 -3.37 3.79 3.47
CA VAL A 160 -2.55 4.60 4.39
C VAL A 160 -3.10 4.42 5.80
N TYR A 161 -2.20 4.29 6.75
CA TYR A 161 -2.49 3.89 8.12
C TYR A 161 -1.69 4.74 9.11
N ASP A 162 -2.38 5.25 10.12
CA ASP A 162 -1.74 5.97 11.21
C ASP A 162 -1.34 5.00 12.33
N MET A 163 -0.07 4.65 12.42
CA MET A 163 0.48 3.72 13.41
C MET A 163 0.91 4.41 14.71
N ARG A 164 0.64 5.71 14.89
CA ARG A 164 0.99 6.41 16.12
C ARG A 164 0.14 5.84 17.27
N GLY A 165 0.77 4.99 18.09
CA GLY A 165 0.14 4.32 19.23
C GLY A 165 -0.63 3.03 18.91
N LYS A 166 -0.50 2.46 17.70
CA LYS A 166 -1.18 1.21 17.30
C LYS A 166 -0.25 0.31 16.49
N PHE A 167 -0.39 -1.00 16.64
CA PHE A 167 0.31 -1.99 15.80
C PHE A 167 -0.44 -2.26 14.50
N PHE A 168 0.28 -2.66 13.45
CA PHE A 168 -0.31 -2.98 12.16
C PHE A 168 -0.81 -4.42 12.17
N GLN A 169 -2.00 -4.60 12.74
CA GLN A 169 -2.64 -5.91 12.88
C GLN A 169 -3.98 -5.94 12.16
N SER A 170 -4.44 -7.14 11.83
CA SER A 170 -5.82 -7.34 11.43
C SER A 170 -6.71 -7.35 12.68
N PRO A 171 -7.86 -6.65 12.70
CA PRO A 171 -8.37 -5.76 11.67
C PRO A 171 -7.61 -4.41 11.63
N ARG A 172 -7.36 -3.87 10.44
CA ARG A 172 -6.55 -2.63 10.23
C ARG A 172 -7.33 -1.36 10.62
N GLN A 173 -7.65 -1.23 11.91
CA GLN A 173 -8.53 -0.20 12.51
C GLN A 173 -8.00 1.24 12.44
N ASN A 174 -6.80 1.43 11.90
CA ASN A 174 -6.10 2.70 11.86
C ASN A 174 -5.90 3.22 10.43
N ALA A 175 -6.61 2.63 9.48
CA ALA A 175 -6.72 3.15 8.13
C ALA A 175 -7.33 4.56 8.14
N ILE A 176 -6.79 5.42 7.28
CA ILE A 176 -7.26 6.79 7.11
C ILE A 176 -7.57 7.05 5.63
N CYS A 177 -8.43 8.03 5.37
CA CYS A 177 -8.61 8.49 3.99
C CYS A 177 -7.33 9.14 3.49
N TRP A 178 -6.81 8.67 2.37
CA TRP A 178 -5.60 9.22 1.77
C TRP A 178 -5.86 10.29 0.71
N PHE A 179 -7.12 10.57 0.35
CA PHE A 179 -7.44 11.58 -0.66
C PHE A 179 -6.92 12.96 -0.26
N ASP A 180 -7.06 13.33 1.02
CA ASP A 180 -6.60 14.61 1.56
C ASP A 180 -5.10 14.65 1.85
N LEU A 181 -4.41 13.51 1.69
CA LEU A 181 -2.96 13.41 1.88
C LEU A 181 -2.21 13.59 0.56
N LEU A 182 -2.88 13.72 -0.58
CA LEU A 182 -2.24 13.99 -1.86
C LEU A 182 -2.00 15.51 -2.06
N PRO A 183 -1.14 15.91 -3.01
CA PRO A 183 -1.05 17.31 -3.41
C PRO A 183 -2.44 17.88 -3.75
N PRO A 184 -2.75 19.16 -3.46
CA PRO A 184 -4.12 19.68 -3.57
C PRO A 184 -4.79 19.45 -4.94
N GLN A 185 -4.03 19.57 -6.04
CA GLN A 185 -4.55 19.31 -7.39
C GLN A 185 -4.90 17.83 -7.61
N ASP A 186 -4.04 16.93 -7.12
CA ASP A 186 -4.23 15.48 -7.20
C ASP A 186 -5.38 15.03 -6.30
N SER A 187 -5.50 15.62 -5.11
CA SER A 187 -6.63 15.40 -4.20
C SER A 187 -7.96 15.75 -4.85
N ALA A 188 -8.03 16.94 -5.46
CA ALA A 188 -9.21 17.39 -6.20
C ALA A 188 -9.54 16.44 -7.36
N LYS A 189 -8.52 16.00 -8.11
CA LYS A 189 -8.69 15.05 -9.22
C LYS A 189 -9.23 13.70 -8.72
N VAL A 190 -8.63 13.12 -7.69
CA VAL A 190 -9.07 11.84 -7.10
C VAL A 190 -10.51 11.91 -6.60
N LYS A 191 -10.90 13.00 -5.94
CA LYS A 191 -12.28 13.21 -5.48
C LYS A 191 -13.29 13.40 -6.61
N SER A 192 -12.84 13.84 -7.78
CA SER A 192 -13.69 14.02 -8.97
C SER A 192 -13.84 12.76 -9.84
N LEU A 193 -12.96 11.77 -9.66
CA LEU A 193 -13.00 10.53 -10.43
C LEU A 193 -14.21 9.67 -10.04
N PRO A 194 -14.80 8.92 -10.99
CA PRO A 194 -15.91 8.04 -10.68
C PRO A 194 -15.50 6.94 -9.71
N PRO A 195 -16.40 6.49 -8.83
CA PRO A 195 -16.14 5.34 -7.98
C PRO A 195 -16.03 4.07 -8.81
N ALA A 196 -15.02 3.25 -8.50
CA ALA A 196 -14.71 2.02 -9.20
C ALA A 196 -15.57 0.81 -8.75
N ASP A 197 -16.18 0.88 -7.57
CA ASP A 197 -17.06 -0.17 -7.06
C ASP A 197 -18.51 0.20 -7.38
N SER A 198 -19.16 -0.56 -8.26
CA SER A 198 -20.52 -0.26 -8.71
C SER A 198 -21.59 -0.46 -7.64
N VAL A 199 -21.26 -1.19 -6.56
CA VAL A 199 -22.19 -1.49 -5.46
C VAL A 199 -22.11 -0.41 -4.39
N SER A 200 -20.92 -0.15 -3.84
CA SER A 200 -20.72 0.86 -2.79
C SER A 200 -20.72 2.28 -3.36
N GLY A 201 -20.42 2.46 -4.64
CA GLY A 201 -20.22 3.78 -5.24
C GLY A 201 -19.17 4.58 -4.47
N SER A 202 -19.52 5.80 -4.05
CA SER A 202 -18.67 6.66 -3.21
C SER A 202 -18.90 6.47 -1.71
N GLN A 203 -19.76 5.54 -1.28
CA GLN A 203 -20.02 5.31 0.14
C GLN A 203 -18.75 4.79 0.82
N SER A 204 -18.29 5.48 1.85
CA SER A 204 -17.09 5.12 2.61
C SER A 204 -17.22 5.60 4.06
N THR A 205 -16.74 4.78 5.00
CA THR A 205 -16.67 5.17 6.41
C THR A 205 -15.43 6.01 6.74
N LEU A 206 -14.43 6.06 5.84
CA LEU A 206 -13.16 6.75 6.05
C LEU A 206 -13.05 8.02 5.22
N CYS A 207 -13.49 7.98 3.97
CA CYS A 207 -13.43 9.09 3.02
C CYS A 207 -14.78 9.76 2.88
N LYS A 208 -14.81 11.07 3.09
CA LYS A 208 -15.97 11.92 2.81
C LYS A 208 -15.65 12.76 1.57
N LEU A 209 -16.60 12.83 0.64
CA LEU A 209 -16.55 13.75 -0.50
C LEU A 209 -17.01 15.14 -0.07
#